data_AF-A0A377U191-F1
#
_entry.id   AF-A0A377U191-F1
#
_cell.length_a   1.000
_cell.length_b   1.000
_cell.length_c   1.000
_cell.angle_alpha   90.00
_cell.angle_beta   90.00
_cell.angle_gamma   90.00
#
_symmetry.space_group_name_H-M   'P 1'
#
loop_
_entity.id
_entity.type
_entity.pdbx_description
1 polymer ?
#
loop_
_entity_poly.entity_id
_entity_poly.type
_entity_poly.pdbx_seq_one_letter_code
_entity_poly.pdbx_strand_id
1 'polypeptide(L)' 'MREAVPEHLPVTVKVRLGWDSGERRFEIADAVQQGGGQRTGGSRPYQRRWLQAERINWQAIGEIASA' A
#
# COMPACT_ATOMS: atom_id res chain seq x y z
N MET A 1 -10.65 9.22 -10.12
CA MET A 1 -10.21 9.90 -8.87
C MET A 1 -8.91 10.68 -9.07
N ARG A 2 -7.87 10.10 -9.69
CA ARG A 2 -6.69 10.85 -10.15
C ARG A 2 -7.06 12.03 -11.08
N GLU A 3 -8.00 11.81 -11.99
CA GLU A 3 -8.54 12.81 -12.92
C GLU A 3 -9.20 14.03 -12.23
N ALA A 4 -9.56 13.91 -10.95
CA ALA A 4 -10.14 15.02 -10.17
C ALA A 4 -9.08 15.92 -9.52
N VAL A 5 -7.78 15.59 -9.64
CA VAL A 5 -6.67 16.32 -9.04
C VAL A 5 -5.76 16.87 -10.15
N PRO A 6 -5.40 18.17 -10.12
CA PRO A 6 -4.45 18.76 -11.05
C PRO A 6 -3.16 17.94 -11.17
N GLU A 7 -2.64 17.77 -12.39
CA GLU A 7 -1.56 16.80 -12.68
C GLU A 7 -0.28 17.03 -11.85
N HIS A 8 0.03 18.29 -11.57
CA HIS A 8 1.22 18.70 -10.81
C HIS A 8 1.13 18.39 -9.31
N LEU A 9 -0.04 18.03 -8.79
CA LEU A 9 -0.21 17.67 -7.39
C LEU A 9 -0.08 16.16 -7.21
N PRO A 10 0.72 15.69 -6.22
CA PRO A 10 0.86 14.28 -5.96
C PRO A 10 -0.45 13.72 -5.37
N VAL A 11 -0.94 12.62 -5.93
CA VAL A 11 -2.00 11.83 -5.32
C VAL A 11 -1.34 10.65 -4.66
N THR A 12 -1.49 10.52 -3.34
CA THR A 12 -0.94 9.39 -2.61
C THR A 12 -2.01 8.51 -1.98
N VAL A 13 -1.75 7.20 -1.93
CA VAL A 13 -2.66 6.21 -1.35
C VAL A 13 -1.95 5.42 -0.26
N LYS A 14 -2.60 5.32 0.90
CA LYS A 14 -2.17 4.50 2.03
C LYS A 14 -2.99 3.22 2.08
N VAL A 15 -2.36 2.10 1.76
CA VAL A 15 -2.99 0.78 1.71
C VAL A 15 -2.32 -0.20 2.67
N ARG A 16 -3.05 -1.26 3.01
CA ARG A 16 -2.52 -2.41 3.75
C ARG A 16 -1.97 -3.46 2.77
N LEU A 17 -1.13 -4.36 3.25
CA LEU A 17 -0.64 -5.51 2.47
C LEU A 17 -1.75 -6.54 2.19
N GLY A 18 -2.84 -6.50 2.95
CA GLY A 18 -4.03 -7.34 2.77
C GLY A 18 -4.91 -7.32 4.01
N TRP A 19 -5.99 -8.09 3.97
CA TRP A 19 -7.00 -8.13 5.04
C TRP A 19 -6.61 -9.11 6.17
N ASP A 20 -6.45 -10.39 5.83
CA ASP A 20 -6.01 -11.46 6.73
C ASP A 20 -4.61 -12.01 6.38
N SER A 21 -4.25 -12.03 5.08
CA SER A 21 -2.94 -12.44 4.56
C SER A 21 -2.39 -11.40 3.57
N GLY A 22 -1.08 -11.45 3.34
CA GLY A 22 -0.34 -10.52 2.47
C GLY A 22 -0.06 -11.12 1.09
N GLU A 23 -0.82 -12.15 0.72
CA GLU A 23 -0.66 -12.87 -0.56
C GLU A 23 -1.03 -11.96 -1.73
N ARG A 24 -2.06 -11.14 -1.56
CA ARG A 24 -2.54 -10.18 -2.57
C ARG A 24 -1.81 -8.83 -2.54
N ARG A 25 -0.66 -8.73 -1.85
CA ARG A 25 0.04 -7.46 -1.67
C ARG A 25 0.50 -6.82 -2.99
N PHE A 26 0.81 -7.65 -3.99
CA PHE A 26 1.17 -7.23 -5.35
C PHE A 26 -0.05 -6.83 -6.18
N GLU A 27 -1.17 -7.56 -6.09
CA GLU A 27 -2.44 -7.14 -6.71
C GLU A 27 -2.88 -5.75 -6.21
N ILE A 28 -2.76 -5.51 -4.90
CA ILE A 28 -3.03 -4.19 -4.29
C ILE A 28 -2.00 -3.15 -4.75
N ALA A 29 -0.79 -3.58 -5.16
CA ALA A 29 0.25 -2.70 -5.70
C ALA A 29 -0.06 -2.21 -7.08
N ASP A 30 -0.33 -3.17 -7.93
CA ASP A 30 -0.68 -2.97 -9.30
C ASP A 30 -1.95 -2.10 -9.40
N ALA A 31 -2.98 -2.39 -8.61
CA ALA A 31 -4.21 -1.59 -8.59
C ALA A 31 -3.99 -0.11 -8.20
N VAL A 32 -3.05 0.19 -7.28
CA VAL A 32 -2.74 1.59 -6.91
C VAL A 32 -2.00 2.30 -8.03
N GLN A 33 -1.06 1.62 -8.69
CA GLN A 33 -0.30 2.17 -9.81
C GLN A 33 -1.21 2.42 -11.02
N GLN A 34 -2.05 1.45 -11.40
CA GLN A 34 -3.03 1.58 -12.47
C GLN A 34 -4.05 2.68 -12.19
N GLY A 35 -4.41 2.92 -10.92
CA GLY A 35 -5.28 4.00 -10.50
C GLY A 35 -4.66 5.41 -10.56
N GLY A 36 -3.39 5.53 -10.96
CA GLY A 36 -2.68 6.80 -11.07
C GLY A 36 -2.27 7.43 -9.73
N GLY A 37 -2.24 6.64 -8.66
CA GLY A 37 -1.77 7.08 -7.35
C GLY A 37 -0.30 6.69 -7.10
N GLN A 38 0.48 7.58 -6.51
CA GLN A 38 1.77 7.23 -5.93
C GLN A 38 1.57 6.61 -4.54
N ARG A 39 2.33 5.58 -4.18
CA ARG A 39 2.20 4.95 -2.86
C ARG A 39 2.98 5.73 -1.81
N THR A 40 2.34 6.02 -0.68
CA THR A 40 3.04 6.37 0.56
C THR A 40 3.05 5.15 1.47
N GLY A 41 4.26 4.67 1.79
CA GLY A 41 4.49 3.44 2.57
C GLY A 41 3.63 3.40 3.84
N GLY A 42 2.70 2.46 3.89
CA GLY A 42 1.69 2.35 4.95
C GLY A 42 1.77 1.02 5.69
N SER A 43 2.74 0.87 6.59
CA SER A 43 2.77 -0.25 7.53
C SER A 43 1.58 -0.19 8.48
N ARG A 44 0.56 -1.03 8.29
CA ARG A 44 -0.36 -1.45 9.36
C ARG A 44 -0.65 -2.94 9.29
N PRO A 45 -0.58 -3.67 10.43
CA PRO A 45 -0.91 -5.09 10.50
C PRO A 45 -2.39 -5.36 10.20
N TYR A 46 -2.69 -6.56 9.70
CA TYR A 46 -4.02 -7.13 9.37
C TYR A 46 -5.17 -6.75 10.32
N GLN A 47 -6.42 -6.81 9.84
CA GLN A 47 -7.66 -6.37 10.54
C GLN A 47 -7.75 -6.84 12.01
N ARG A 48 -7.15 -7.98 12.36
CA ARG A 48 -7.18 -8.54 13.72
C ARG A 48 -6.04 -8.12 14.66
N ARG A 49 -5.03 -7.36 14.21
CA ARG A 49 -3.80 -7.15 15.01
C ARG A 49 -3.25 -5.72 15.01
N TRP A 50 -4.14 -4.74 15.09
CA TRP A 50 -3.93 -3.30 14.88
C TRP A 50 -2.86 -2.58 15.72
N LEU A 51 -2.22 -3.20 16.72
CA LEU A 51 -1.30 -2.51 17.65
C LEU A 51 0.03 -3.23 17.92
N GLN A 52 0.37 -4.30 17.19
CA GLN A 52 1.66 -4.97 17.36
C GLN A 52 2.69 -4.45 16.35
N ALA A 53 3.50 -3.47 16.77
CA ALA A 53 4.59 -2.91 15.97
C ALA A 53 5.59 -3.99 15.48
N GLU A 54 5.74 -5.07 16.23
CA GLU A 54 6.60 -6.22 15.90
C GLU A 54 6.15 -6.99 14.64
N ARG A 55 4.92 -6.74 14.14
CA ARG A 55 4.40 -7.40 12.94
C ARG A 55 4.47 -6.54 11.68
N ILE A 56 5.22 -5.44 11.73
CA ILE A 56 5.51 -4.66 10.52
C ILE A 56 6.43 -5.50 9.62
N ASN A 57 5.89 -5.95 8.49
CA ASN A 57 6.66 -6.70 7.50
C ASN A 57 7.44 -5.73 6.59
N TRP A 58 8.58 -5.25 7.10
CA TRP A 58 9.48 -4.36 6.37
C TRP A 58 10.00 -4.96 5.06
N GLN A 59 10.24 -6.28 5.04
CA GLN A 59 10.69 -6.99 3.85
C GLN A 59 9.67 -6.90 2.72
N ALA A 60 8.40 -7.19 3.00
CA ALA A 60 7.33 -7.12 2.00
C ALA A 60 7.15 -5.68 1.44
N ILE A 61 7.44 -4.66 2.25
CA ILE A 61 7.42 -3.26 1.81
C ILE A 61 8.58 -2.98 0.86
N GLY A 62 9.78 -3.48 1.17
CA GLY A 62 10.94 -3.37 0.29
C GLY A 62 10.74 -4.11 -1.04
N GLU A 63 10.16 -5.31 -1.00
CA GLU A 63 9.82 -6.10 -2.20
C GLU A 63 8.86 -5.34 -3.11
N ILE A 64 7.84 -4.71 -2.53
CA ILE A 64 6.88 -3.89 -3.26
C ILE A 64 7.50 -2.60 -3.80
N ALA A 65 8.43 -1.99 -3.05
CA ALA A 65 9.08 -0.75 -3.47
C ALA A 65 10.12 -0.97 -4.58
N SER A 66 10.62 -2.19 -4.73
CA SER A 66 11.64 -2.57 -5.73
C SER A 66 11.06 -3.25 -6.97
N ALA A 67 9.77 -3.58 -6.96
CA ALA A 67 9.02 -4.17 -8.07
C ALA A 67 8.40 -3.07 -8.95
#